data_AF-A0A1I7GXJ1-F1
#
_entry.id   AF-A0A1I7GXJ1-F1
#
_cell.length_a   1.000
_cell.length_b   1.000
_cell.length_c   1.000
_cell.angle_alpha   90.00
_cell.angle_beta   90.00
_cell.angle_gamma   90.00
#
_symmetry.space_group_name_H-M   'P 1'
#
loop_
_entity.id
_entity.type
_entity.pdbx_description
1 polymer ?
#
loop_
_entity_poly.entity_id
_entity_poly.type
_entity_poly.pdbx_seq_one_letter_code
_entity_poly.pdbx_strand_id
1 'polypeptide(L)'
;MGYTASWVGHIVAGLLGTLLSVSVFYKTLERWFAVHRKLDPGHVQRIVDPFGRVLSADEVEAFVRQFNEASFLGVNRHDPASLPEAWRVELDDGQTVLVARGERFVDVVRMGKGRKPRRYWLLDLPMVTGRGAAAQDQPEQT
;
A
#
# COMPACT_ATOMS: atom_id res chain seq x y z
N MET A 1 -30.83 -49.69 14.22
CA MET A 1 -30.29 -48.38 14.65
C MET A 1 -29.25 -47.94 13.63
N GLY A 2 -29.59 -47.04 12.69
CA GLY A 2 -28.66 -46.71 11.59
C GLY A 2 -28.94 -45.41 10.82
N TYR A 3 -30.02 -44.68 11.12
CA TYR A 3 -30.40 -43.50 10.35
C TYR A 3 -29.95 -42.16 10.97
N THR A 4 -29.60 -42.12 12.26
CA THR A 4 -29.16 -40.89 12.94
C THR A 4 -27.69 -40.54 12.65
N ALA A 5 -26.84 -41.54 12.45
CA ALA A 5 -25.42 -41.35 12.12
C ALA A 5 -25.19 -40.71 10.73
N SER A 6 -26.10 -40.96 9.78
CA SER A 6 -26.04 -40.39 8.42
C SER A 6 -26.31 -38.88 8.40
N TRP A 7 -27.33 -38.42 9.12
CA TRP A 7 -27.71 -37.00 9.15
C TRP A 7 -26.70 -36.13 9.89
N VAL A 8 -26.17 -36.62 11.02
CA VAL A 8 -25.11 -35.92 11.77
C VAL A 8 -23.83 -35.80 10.91
N GLY A 9 -23.49 -36.84 10.16
CA GLY A 9 -22.36 -36.82 9.22
C GLY A 9 -22.49 -35.74 8.14
N HIS A 10 -23.70 -35.52 7.61
CA HIS A 10 -23.95 -34.45 6.63
C HIS A 10 -23.87 -33.05 7.24
N ILE A 11 -24.34 -32.87 8.48
CA ILE A 11 -24.22 -31.59 9.20
C ILE A 11 -22.75 -31.26 9.47
N VAL A 12 -21.97 -32.23 9.94
CA VAL A 12 -20.53 -32.05 10.21
C VAL A 12 -19.77 -31.80 8.90
N ALA A 13 -20.07 -32.54 7.83
CA ALA A 13 -19.44 -32.33 6.53
C ALA A 13 -19.79 -30.95 5.94
N GLY A 14 -21.03 -30.49 6.10
CA GLY A 14 -21.45 -29.14 5.69
C GLY A 14 -20.70 -28.05 6.43
N LEU A 15 -20.61 -28.15 7.77
CA LEU A 15 -19.85 -27.21 8.59
C LEU A 15 -18.35 -27.19 8.26
N LEU A 16 -17.73 -28.36 8.10
CA LEU A 16 -16.33 -28.44 7.67
C LEU A 16 -16.13 -27.81 6.29
N GLY A 17 -17.04 -28.10 5.35
CA GLY A 17 -17.02 -27.51 4.01
C GLY A 17 -17.09 -25.99 4.06
N THR A 18 -18.03 -25.43 4.83
CA THR A 18 -18.16 -23.98 4.99
C THR A 18 -16.92 -23.36 5.65
N LEU A 19 -16.39 -23.95 6.71
CA LEU A 19 -15.18 -23.44 7.38
C LEU A 19 -13.96 -23.47 6.46
N LEU A 20 -13.79 -24.54 5.68
CA LEU A 20 -12.72 -24.64 4.69
C LEU A 20 -12.89 -23.62 3.55
N SER A 21 -14.11 -23.43 3.04
CA SER A 21 -14.41 -22.41 2.02
C SER A 21 -14.12 -20.99 2.53
N VAL A 22 -14.51 -20.68 3.76
CA VAL A 22 -14.21 -19.39 4.40
C VAL A 22 -12.70 -19.23 4.57
N SER A 23 -11.98 -20.26 5.01
CA SER A 23 -10.52 -20.21 5.16
C SER A 23 -9.79 -19.97 3.85
N VAL A 24 -10.19 -20.65 2.76
CA VAL A 24 -9.63 -20.44 1.42
C VAL A 24 -9.94 -19.03 0.91
N PHE A 25 -11.15 -18.54 1.15
CA PHE A 25 -11.54 -17.18 0.79
C PHE A 25 -10.72 -16.13 1.55
N TYR A 26 -10.54 -16.29 2.86
CA TYR A 26 -9.70 -15.41 3.67
C TYR A 26 -8.25 -15.42 3.23
N LYS A 27 -7.65 -16.59 2.95
CA LYS A 27 -6.29 -16.67 2.41
C LYS A 27 -6.16 -15.97 1.06
N THR A 28 -7.19 -16.06 0.23
CA THR A 28 -7.22 -15.37 -1.07
C THR A 28 -7.27 -13.86 -0.90
N LEU A 29 -8.14 -13.38 -0.01
CA LEU A 29 -8.21 -11.97 0.35
C LEU A 29 -6.90 -11.47 0.96
N GLU A 30 -6.32 -12.21 1.91
CA GLU A 30 -5.03 -11.89 2.52
C GLU A 30 -3.93 -11.79 1.47
N ARG A 31 -3.92 -12.69 0.46
CA ARG A 31 -2.95 -12.64 -0.65
C ARG A 31 -3.16 -11.42 -1.55
N TRP A 32 -4.41 -11.00 -1.73
CA TRP A 32 -4.78 -9.78 -2.45
C TRP A 32 -4.38 -8.52 -1.67
N PHE A 33 -4.65 -8.47 -0.36
CA PHE A 33 -4.26 -7.37 0.52
C PHE A 33 -2.76 -7.32 0.78
N ALA A 34 -2.05 -8.45 0.72
CA ALA A 34 -0.59 -8.52 0.89
C ALA A 34 0.20 -7.79 -0.22
N VAL A 35 -0.49 -7.24 -1.22
CA VAL A 35 0.11 -6.42 -2.28
C VAL A 35 0.41 -5.01 -1.77
N HIS A 36 -0.54 -4.36 -1.08
CA HIS A 36 -0.32 -3.08 -0.43
C HIS A 36 0.21 -3.30 0.99
N ARG A 37 1.43 -2.84 1.24
CA ARG A 37 2.03 -2.82 2.58
C ARG A 37 2.20 -1.39 3.00
N LYS A 38 1.65 -1.07 4.16
CA LYS A 38 1.87 0.20 4.86
C LYS A 38 3.37 0.48 5.00
N LEU A 39 3.73 1.75 4.94
CA LEU A 39 5.06 2.24 5.24
C LEU A 39 5.18 2.44 6.75
N ASP A 40 6.27 1.94 7.32
CA ASP A 40 6.64 2.22 8.69
C ASP A 40 7.64 3.39 8.67
N PRO A 41 7.32 4.54 9.30
CA PRO A 41 8.21 5.69 9.28
C PRO A 41 9.60 5.39 9.87
N GLY A 42 9.71 4.43 10.81
CA GLY A 42 11.00 4.02 11.38
C GLY A 42 11.92 3.27 10.42
N HIS A 43 11.36 2.73 9.33
CA HIS A 43 12.10 1.99 8.30
C HIS A 43 12.31 2.81 7.01
N VAL A 44 11.86 4.07 6.99
CA VAL A 44 12.07 4.98 5.85
C VAL A 44 13.43 5.64 6.00
N GLN A 45 14.35 5.35 5.07
CA GLN A 45 15.68 5.96 5.06
C GLN A 45 15.64 7.39 4.51
N ARG A 46 14.94 7.58 3.39
CA ARG A 46 14.68 8.90 2.79
C ARG A 46 13.55 8.83 1.77
N ILE A 47 12.91 9.97 1.57
CA ILE A 47 11.95 10.18 0.50
C ILE A 47 12.47 11.29 -0.39
N VAL A 48 12.58 11.00 -1.69
CA VAL A 48 12.98 11.95 -2.72
C VAL A 48 11.74 12.29 -3.54
N ASP A 49 11.43 13.57 -3.65
CA ASP A 49 10.31 14.05 -4.44
C ASP A 49 10.61 14.00 -5.97
N PRO A 50 9.60 14.23 -6.82
CA PRO A 50 9.75 14.22 -8.27
C PRO A 50 10.81 15.18 -8.82
N PHE A 51 11.16 16.22 -8.05
CA PHE A 51 12.14 17.24 -8.41
C PHE A 51 13.54 16.94 -7.86
N GLY A 52 13.73 15.79 -7.20
CA GLY A 52 15.00 15.37 -6.65
C GLY A 52 15.30 15.93 -5.25
N ARG A 53 14.36 16.64 -4.62
CA ARG A 53 14.53 17.17 -3.26
C ARG A 53 14.24 16.06 -2.24
N VAL A 54 15.10 15.96 -1.24
CA VAL A 54 14.88 15.07 -0.10
C VAL A 54 13.92 15.73 0.88
N LEU A 55 12.87 15.01 1.28
CA LEU A 55 11.89 15.48 2.26
C LEU A 55 12.51 15.61 3.65
N SER A 56 12.10 16.65 4.38
CA SER A 56 12.38 16.82 5.82
C SER A 56 11.63 15.76 6.66
N ALA A 57 12.00 15.62 7.93
CA ALA A 57 11.37 14.64 8.83
C ALA A 57 9.85 14.82 8.94
N ASP A 58 9.38 16.07 9.08
CA ASP A 58 7.95 16.39 9.17
C ASP A 58 7.22 16.06 7.87
N GLU A 59 7.84 16.34 6.72
CA GLU A 59 7.30 15.98 5.40
C GLU A 59 7.27 14.47 5.19
N VAL A 60 8.25 13.72 5.71
CA VAL A 60 8.27 12.25 5.69
C VAL A 60 7.12 11.69 6.52
N GLU A 61 6.91 12.19 7.74
CA GLU A 61 5.82 11.73 8.59
C GLU A 61 4.46 12.00 7.93
N ALA A 62 4.27 13.21 7.40
CA ALA A 62 3.06 13.58 6.67
C ALA A 62 2.84 12.66 5.46
N PHE A 63 3.88 12.42 4.65
CA PHE A 63 3.81 11.51 3.50
C PHE A 63 3.44 10.08 3.91
N VAL A 64 4.07 9.54 4.95
CA VAL A 64 3.85 8.16 5.41
C VAL A 64 2.45 7.98 5.97
N ARG A 65 1.98 8.93 6.81
CA ARG A 65 0.60 8.94 7.31
C ARG A 65 -0.38 8.92 6.14
N GLN A 66 -0.16 9.83 5.19
CA GLN A 66 -0.97 9.95 4.00
C GLN A 66 -1.00 8.62 3.23
N PHE A 67 0.16 8.09 2.82
CA PHE A 67 0.27 6.82 2.10
C PHE A 67 -0.46 5.65 2.79
N ASN A 68 -0.44 5.61 4.13
CA ASN A 68 -1.07 4.55 4.92
C ASN A 68 -2.59 4.69 5.07
N GLU A 69 -3.14 5.88 4.83
CA GLU A 69 -4.58 6.16 4.77
C GLU A 69 -5.18 5.86 3.38
N ALA A 70 -4.34 5.75 2.35
CA ALA A 70 -4.76 5.44 0.99
C ALA A 70 -5.48 4.10 0.93
N SER A 71 -6.55 4.03 0.13
CA SER A 71 -7.28 2.78 -0.06
C SER A 71 -6.71 1.98 -1.23
N PHE A 72 -6.37 0.71 -0.99
CA PHE A 72 -5.96 -0.20 -2.05
C PHE A 72 -7.10 -0.49 -3.01
N LEU A 73 -6.87 -0.27 -4.31
CA LEU A 73 -7.87 -0.49 -5.36
C LEU A 73 -7.67 -1.80 -6.12
N GLY A 74 -6.41 -2.22 -6.30
CA GLY A 74 -6.13 -3.43 -7.06
C GLY A 74 -4.70 -3.50 -7.59
N VAL A 75 -4.39 -4.63 -8.20
CA VAL A 75 -3.08 -4.88 -8.82
C VAL A 75 -3.03 -4.22 -10.19
N ASN A 76 -1.98 -3.44 -10.44
CA ASN A 76 -1.70 -2.88 -11.76
C ASN A 76 -0.85 -3.88 -12.55
N ARG A 77 -1.31 -4.29 -13.74
CA ARG A 77 -0.58 -5.22 -14.63
C ARG A 77 0.28 -4.52 -15.67
N HIS A 78 0.10 -3.22 -15.87
CA HIS A 78 0.92 -2.46 -16.80
C HIS A 78 2.34 -2.28 -16.24
N ASP A 79 3.31 -2.31 -17.14
CA ASP A 79 4.70 -1.99 -16.83
C ASP A 79 4.92 -0.49 -17.10
N PRO A 80 5.00 0.36 -16.06
CA PRO A 80 5.33 1.76 -16.27
C PRO A 80 6.85 1.83 -16.47
N ALA A 81 7.29 1.82 -17.74
CA ALA A 81 8.71 1.85 -18.09
C ALA A 81 9.47 3.07 -17.51
N SER A 82 8.76 4.07 -17.00
CA SER A 82 9.17 4.89 -15.87
C SER A 82 7.87 5.44 -15.30
N LEU A 83 7.72 5.52 -13.97
CA LEU A 83 6.69 6.39 -13.41
C LEU A 83 7.28 7.80 -13.49
N PRO A 84 6.91 8.63 -14.50
CA PRO A 84 7.41 9.98 -14.54
C PRO A 84 6.87 10.71 -13.32
N GLU A 85 7.65 11.63 -12.78
CA GLU A 85 7.25 12.41 -11.61
C GLU A 85 6.94 11.55 -10.37
N ALA A 86 7.66 10.44 -10.19
CA ALA A 86 7.50 9.59 -9.01
C ALA A 86 8.27 10.12 -7.80
N TRP A 87 7.61 10.10 -6.64
CA TRP A 87 8.28 10.08 -5.36
C TRP A 87 8.99 8.75 -5.19
N ARG A 88 10.25 8.80 -4.75
CA ARG A 88 11.06 7.62 -4.44
C ARG A 88 11.23 7.51 -2.93
N VAL A 89 10.63 6.47 -2.36
CA VAL A 89 10.81 6.09 -0.96
C VAL A 89 11.84 4.97 -0.88
N GLU A 90 12.97 5.25 -0.24
CA GLU A 90 14.02 4.28 0.01
C GLU A 90 13.85 3.74 1.45
N LEU A 91 13.79 2.42 1.58
CA LEU A 91 13.65 1.72 2.85
C LEU A 91 15.00 1.16 3.30
N ASP A 92 15.16 1.02 4.60
CA ASP A 92 16.37 0.51 5.26
C ASP A 92 16.77 -0.90 4.81
N ASP A 93 15.79 -1.74 4.48
CA ASP A 93 15.96 -3.10 3.95
C ASP A 93 16.41 -3.14 2.48
N GLY A 94 16.65 -1.97 1.88
CA GLY A 94 17.08 -1.80 0.49
C GLY A 94 15.94 -1.95 -0.52
N GLN A 95 14.67 -2.00 -0.08
CA GLN A 95 13.54 -1.86 -0.98
C GLN A 95 13.35 -0.40 -1.41
N THR A 96 12.76 -0.23 -2.58
CA THR A 96 12.37 1.09 -3.10
C THR A 96 10.90 1.05 -3.47
N VAL A 97 10.14 2.01 -2.96
CA VAL A 97 8.75 2.24 -3.35
C VAL A 97 8.70 3.50 -4.20
N LEU A 98 8.26 3.34 -5.44
CA LEU A 98 7.96 4.45 -6.32
C LEU A 98 6.46 4.72 -6.22
N VAL A 99 6.10 5.97 -5.98
CA VAL A 99 4.72 6.44 -5.87
C VAL A 99 4.57 7.56 -6.88
N ALA A 100 3.62 7.47 -7.80
CA ALA A 100 3.39 8.52 -8.78
C ALA A 100 1.91 8.81 -8.93
N ARG A 101 1.59 10.06 -9.25
CA ARG A 101 0.24 10.48 -9.53
C ARG A 101 -0.13 10.03 -10.94
N GLY A 102 -1.05 9.08 -11.05
CA GLY A 102 -1.68 8.73 -12.31
C GLY A 102 -2.86 9.66 -12.62
N GLU A 103 -3.49 9.47 -13.79
CA GLU A 103 -4.62 10.31 -14.23
C GLU A 103 -5.86 10.17 -13.31
N ARG A 104 -6.07 8.97 -12.76
CA ARG A 104 -7.26 8.64 -11.96
C ARG A 104 -6.93 8.12 -10.56
N PHE A 105 -5.77 7.50 -10.40
CA PHE A 105 -5.34 6.81 -9.19
C PHE A 105 -3.85 7.05 -8.96
N VAL A 106 -3.37 6.74 -7.76
CA VAL A 106 -1.94 6.75 -7.46
C VAL A 106 -1.35 5.40 -7.86
N ASP A 107 -0.34 5.43 -8.74
CA ASP A 107 0.40 4.26 -9.16
C ASP A 107 1.55 4.00 -8.19
N VAL A 108 1.64 2.76 -7.70
CA VAL A 108 2.69 2.34 -6.78
C VAL A 108 3.44 1.15 -7.32
N VAL A 109 4.77 1.25 -7.31
CA VAL A 109 5.68 0.15 -7.66
C VAL A 109 6.61 -0.10 -6.48
N ARG A 110 6.53 -1.30 -5.90
CA ARG A 110 7.48 -1.75 -4.87
C ARG A 110 8.50 -2.67 -5.50
N MET A 111 9.76 -2.25 -5.46
CA MET A 111 10.93 -2.97 -5.94
C MET A 111 11.72 -3.48 -4.73
N GLY A 112 12.09 -4.76 -4.74
CA GLY A 112 12.89 -5.34 -3.67
C GLY A 112 14.07 -6.13 -4.21
N LYS A 113 15.10 -6.30 -3.38
CA LYS A 113 16.34 -7.01 -3.74
C LYS A 113 16.01 -8.45 -4.19
N GLY A 114 16.07 -8.68 -5.51
CA GLY A 114 15.85 -10.01 -6.12
C GLY A 114 14.40 -10.48 -6.22
N ARG A 115 13.39 -9.64 -5.94
CA ARG A 115 11.97 -10.01 -6.11
C ARG A 115 11.37 -9.30 -7.32
N LYS A 116 10.40 -9.95 -7.98
CA LYS A 116 9.62 -9.31 -9.05
C LYS A 116 8.92 -8.03 -8.52
N PRO A 117 8.95 -6.91 -9.25
CA PRO A 117 8.26 -5.70 -8.86
C PRO A 117 6.76 -5.96 -8.62
N ARG A 118 6.23 -5.41 -7.53
CA ARG A 118 4.79 -5.43 -7.25
C ARG A 118 4.20 -4.09 -7.61
N ARG A 119 3.13 -4.10 -8.40
CA ARG A 119 2.49 -2.89 -8.94
C ARG A 119 1.02 -2.87 -8.54
N TYR A 120 0.54 -1.72 -8.09
CA TYR A 120 -0.84 -1.57 -7.63
C TYR A 120 -1.30 -0.13 -7.66
N TRP A 121 -2.63 0.05 -7.60
CA TRP A 121 -3.29 1.34 -7.52
C TRP A 121 -3.77 1.62 -6.10
N LEU A 122 -3.65 2.89 -5.71
CA LEU A 122 -4.26 3.45 -4.53
C LEU A 122 -5.27 4.54 -4.91
N LEU A 123 -6.38 4.60 -4.20
CA LEU A 123 -7.35 5.69 -4.32
C LEU A 123 -6.83 6.90 -3.58
N ASP A 124 -6.73 8.00 -4.34
CA ASP A 124 -6.37 9.39 -4.04
C ASP A 124 -5.78 9.75 -2.69
N LEU A 125 -4.69 10.52 -2.74
CA LEU A 125 -4.21 11.43 -1.71
C LEU A 125 -3.55 12.64 -2.41
N PRO A 126 -3.93 13.89 -2.07
CA PRO A 126 -3.21 15.08 -2.55
C PRO A 126 -1.79 15.09 -1.96
N MET A 127 -0.81 14.54 -2.71
CA MET A 127 0.57 14.38 -2.26
C MET A 127 1.15 15.68 -1.69
N VAL A 128 1.85 15.58 -0.55
CA VAL A 128 2.56 16.71 0.07
C VAL A 128 3.40 17.43 -0.98
N THR A 129 2.97 18.63 -1.38
CA THR A 129 3.73 19.49 -2.27
C THR A 129 4.80 20.16 -1.43
N GLY A 130 6.07 19.98 -1.80
CA GLY A 130 7.24 20.52 -1.10
C GLY A 130 7.35 22.04 -0.95
N ARG A 131 6.29 22.79 -1.26
CA ARG A 131 6.17 24.24 -1.09
C ARG A 131 5.28 24.66 0.09
N GLY A 132 4.59 23.74 0.76
CA GLY A 132 3.55 24.08 1.74
C GLY A 132 4.02 24.28 3.19
N ALA A 133 5.16 23.73 3.60
CA ALA A 133 5.58 23.76 5.01
C ALA A 133 6.29 25.07 5.44
N ALA A 134 6.70 25.92 4.49
CA ALA A 134 7.48 27.13 4.78
C ALA A 134 6.67 28.44 4.68
N ALA A 135 5.34 28.37 4.46
CA ALA A 135 4.52 29.55 4.21
C ALA A 135 3.63 29.98 5.40
N GLN A 136 3.74 29.33 6.57
CA GLN A 136 2.88 29.62 7.73
C GLN A 136 3.55 30.32 8.92
N ASP A 137 4.85 30.63 8.84
CA ASP A 137 5.56 31.38 9.89
C ASP A 137 6.00 32.78 9.42
N GLN A 138 5.06 33.61 8.98
CA GLN A 138 5.24 35.06 9.07
C GLN A 138 4.25 35.59 10.12
N PRO A 139 4.72 36.04 11.30
CA PRO A 139 3.86 36.78 12.20
C PRO A 139 3.50 38.09 11.51
N GLU A 140 2.20 38.33 11.34
CA GLU A 140 1.68 39.66 10.99
C GLU A 140 2.21 40.65 12.04
N GLN A 141 3.22 41.44 11.64
CA GLN A 141 3.60 42.64 12.37
C GLN A 141 2.49 43.68 12.15
N THR A 142 1.77 43.99 13.23
CA THR A 142 1.00 45.23 13.36
C THR A 142 1.51 46.01 14.56
#